data_AF-A0A7R9QU71-F1
#
_entry.id   AF-A0A7R9QU71-F1
#
_cell.length_a   1.000
_cell.length_b   1.000
_cell.length_c   1.000
_cell.angle_alpha   90.00
_cell.angle_beta   90.00
_cell.angle_gamma   90.00
#
_symmetry.space_group_name_H-M   'P 1'
#
loop_
_entity.id
_entity.type
_entity.pdbx_description
1 polymer ?
#
loop_
_entity_poly.entity_id
_entity_poly.type
_entity_poly.pdbx_seq_one_letter_code
_entity_poly.pdbx_strand_id
1 'polypeptide(L)'
;MTVLLWSVLAPISQVYEWCLIGLIVAVLAYYYFSWKNALSYWKNRQISGPKPIPIFGNVLSPVLKPRPYVEMEWYKKYGKLFGVFSMGKPVLTVADPELIKQILVKDFHSFRNRRQPPGRNRMTAKNMFSARDDDWKRVRAIASPTFSSGKMRKMYALINHCCKDFIDSLDKDVSNGMNEVELKQLMGAYTMDVIASCAFATKTNTYADPNNPFTSKAANLFNVPIWKGMLQLLLPSFIVNTDIYRRTLSPGVSDIDFFIDFTRSLVKQRKKNNEKHNDFLQLLMDVERSDGDIREASDANEAHHVNEGKDEITADVEAFRDVLEKKLTEDEILAQCFLFFAAGYETTATTLSYCTYELAINPTLQDRLYEETKEAFNEKGEIDYEVLSRLPFIDALLSETL
;
A
#
# COMPACT_ATOMS: atom_id res chain seq x y z
N MET A 1 -47.87 16.95 42.57
CA MET A 1 -46.42 16.91 42.29
C MET A 1 -46.11 16.70 40.80
N THR A 2 -46.79 15.79 40.11
CA THR A 2 -46.66 15.53 38.66
C THR A 2 -47.05 16.70 37.74
N VAL A 3 -48.10 17.46 38.06
CA VAL A 3 -48.55 18.61 37.23
C VAL A 3 -47.57 19.80 37.28
N LEU A 4 -46.94 20.05 38.43
CA LEU A 4 -45.93 21.10 38.64
C LEU A 4 -44.58 20.77 37.98
N LEU A 5 -44.23 19.48 37.89
CA LEU A 5 -43.07 19.03 37.12
C LEU A 5 -43.29 19.23 35.62
N TRP A 6 -44.50 18.96 35.12
CA TRP A 6 -44.82 19.10 33.70
C TRP A 6 -44.86 20.57 33.23
N SER A 7 -45.37 21.49 34.06
CA SER A 7 -45.40 22.93 33.74
C SER A 7 -44.02 23.59 33.70
N VAL A 8 -43.04 23.05 34.44
CA VAL A 8 -41.64 23.52 34.43
C VAL A 8 -40.83 22.87 33.30
N LEU A 9 -41.12 21.62 32.94
CA LEU A 9 -40.41 20.89 31.90
C LEU A 9 -40.88 21.20 30.47
N ALA A 10 -42.15 21.58 30.26
CA ALA A 10 -42.71 21.87 28.93
C ALA A 10 -42.05 23.07 28.18
N PRO A 11 -41.70 24.20 28.83
CA PRO A 11 -40.98 25.29 28.16
C PRO A 11 -39.55 24.87 27.79
N ILE A 12 -38.92 24.05 28.65
CA ILE A 12 -37.58 23.53 28.46
C ILE A 12 -37.55 22.56 27.26
N SER A 13 -38.51 21.65 27.14
CA SER A 13 -38.62 20.74 25.99
C SER A 13 -38.85 21.50 24.68
N GLN A 14 -39.63 22.57 24.70
CA GLN A 14 -39.91 23.38 23.52
C GLN A 14 -38.67 24.16 23.04
N VAL A 15 -37.84 24.66 23.95
CA VAL A 15 -36.54 25.27 23.60
C VAL A 15 -35.59 24.24 22.97
N TYR A 16 -35.55 23.01 23.48
CA TYR A 16 -34.76 21.94 22.87
C TYR A 16 -35.24 21.57 21.47
N GLU A 17 -36.55 21.55 21.21
CA GLU A 17 -37.12 21.31 19.88
C GLU A 17 -36.71 22.39 18.88
N TRP A 18 -36.80 23.68 19.24
CA TRP A 18 -36.37 24.78 18.38
C TRP A 18 -34.85 24.78 18.14
N CYS A 19 -34.05 24.46 19.15
CA CYS A 19 -32.60 24.27 19.01
C CYS A 19 -32.28 23.11 18.06
N LEU A 20 -33.00 21.99 18.16
CA LEU A 20 -32.82 20.83 17.28
C LEU A 20 -33.21 21.16 15.84
N ILE A 21 -34.34 21.84 15.63
CA ILE A 21 -34.77 22.31 14.31
C ILE A 21 -33.75 23.29 13.73
N GLY A 22 -33.28 24.26 14.52
CA GLY A 22 -32.24 25.21 14.11
C GLY A 22 -30.95 24.52 13.70
N LEU A 23 -30.52 23.51 14.46
CA LEU A 23 -29.36 22.68 14.12
C LEU A 23 -29.57 21.91 12.81
N ILE A 24 -30.73 21.28 12.61
CA ILE A 24 -31.07 20.55 11.38
C ILE A 24 -31.06 21.50 10.19
N VAL A 25 -31.67 22.68 10.29
CA VAL A 25 -31.69 23.69 9.22
C VAL A 25 -30.28 24.19 8.91
N ALA A 26 -29.47 24.48 9.92
CA ALA A 26 -28.07 24.89 9.74
C ALA A 26 -27.24 23.80 9.04
N VAL A 27 -27.44 22.53 9.42
CA VAL A 27 -26.80 21.36 8.81
C VAL A 27 -27.22 21.20 7.35
N LEU A 28 -28.53 21.29 7.05
CA LEU A 28 -29.05 21.23 5.68
C LEU A 28 -28.57 22.39 4.81
N ALA A 29 -28.54 23.61 5.35
CA ALA A 29 -28.00 24.78 4.66
C ALA A 29 -26.51 24.61 4.36
N TYR A 30 -25.72 24.18 5.34
CA TYR A 30 -24.31 23.85 5.14
C TYR A 30 -24.12 22.79 4.04
N TYR A 31 -24.94 21.74 4.02
CA TYR A 31 -24.89 20.72 2.98
C TYR A 31 -25.25 21.25 1.59
N TYR A 32 -26.29 22.07 1.50
CA TYR A 32 -26.69 22.69 0.23
C TYR A 32 -25.59 23.61 -0.31
N PHE A 33 -25.01 24.47 0.52
CA PHE A 33 -23.92 25.36 0.11
C PHE A 33 -22.66 24.58 -0.26
N SER A 34 -22.29 23.57 0.52
CA SER A 34 -21.14 22.70 0.22
C SER A 34 -21.31 21.98 -1.12
N TRP A 35 -22.51 21.46 -1.40
CA TRP A 35 -22.83 20.82 -2.68
C TRP A 35 -22.83 21.80 -3.86
N LYS A 36 -23.42 22.99 -3.70
CA LYS A 36 -23.40 24.05 -4.72
C LYS A 36 -21.96 24.49 -5.03
N ASN A 37 -21.13 24.65 -4.00
CA ASN A 37 -19.72 24.98 -4.15
C ASN A 37 -18.98 23.89 -4.93
N ALA A 38 -19.21 22.61 -4.62
CA ALA A 38 -18.65 21.49 -5.37
C ALA A 38 -19.08 21.51 -6.85
N LEU A 39 -20.37 21.72 -7.13
CA LEU A 39 -20.87 21.84 -8.50
C LEU A 39 -20.23 22.99 -9.28
N SER A 40 -19.92 24.10 -8.60
CA SER A 40 -19.31 25.28 -9.25
C SER A 40 -17.80 25.18 -9.44
N TYR A 41 -17.08 24.44 -8.58
CA TYR A 41 -15.60 24.48 -8.53
C TYR A 41 -14.94 24.05 -9.84
N TRP A 42 -15.35 22.91 -10.42
CA TRP A 42 -14.82 22.42 -11.70
C TRP A 42 -15.37 23.21 -12.88
N LYS A 43 -16.66 23.58 -12.82
CA LYS A 43 -17.31 24.41 -13.85
C LYS A 43 -16.60 25.74 -14.04
N ASN A 44 -16.22 26.42 -12.95
CA ASN A 44 -15.50 27.70 -12.99
C ASN A 44 -14.07 27.57 -13.55
N ARG A 45 -13.50 26.36 -13.52
CA ARG A 45 -12.17 26.04 -14.08
C ARG A 45 -12.24 25.45 -15.48
N GLN A 46 -13.43 25.39 -16.07
CA GLN A 46 -13.67 24.79 -17.39
C GLN A 46 -13.27 23.30 -17.46
N ILE A 47 -13.37 22.59 -16.33
CA ILE A 47 -13.08 21.15 -16.26
C ILE A 47 -14.40 20.38 -16.20
N SER A 48 -14.55 19.42 -17.10
CA SER A 48 -15.72 18.55 -17.16
C SER A 48 -15.63 17.43 -16.13
N GLY A 49 -16.77 16.86 -15.72
CA GLY A 49 -16.78 15.76 -14.77
C GLY A 49 -18.17 15.30 -14.38
N PRO A 50 -18.28 14.14 -13.70
CA PRO A 50 -19.55 13.63 -13.19
C PRO A 50 -20.11 14.55 -12.11
N LYS A 51 -21.45 14.71 -12.10
CA LYS A 51 -22.13 15.48 -11.05
C LYS A 51 -21.91 14.80 -9.69
N PRO A 52 -21.39 15.50 -8.67
CA PRO A 52 -21.21 14.94 -7.34
C PRO A 52 -22.54 14.77 -6.61
N ILE A 53 -22.65 13.73 -5.81
CA ILE A 53 -23.68 13.57 -4.78
C ILE A 53 -23.30 14.47 -3.59
N PRO A 54 -24.26 15.14 -2.92
CA PRO A 54 -23.98 15.91 -1.70
C PRO A 54 -23.14 15.11 -0.70
N ILE A 55 -22.14 15.76 -0.08
CA ILE A 55 -21.19 15.20 0.92
C ILE A 55 -20.20 14.17 0.33
N PHE A 56 -20.72 13.12 -0.28
CA PHE A 56 -19.92 11.97 -0.73
C PHE A 56 -19.16 12.23 -2.04
N GLY A 57 -19.58 13.24 -2.80
CA GLY A 57 -19.00 13.50 -4.12
C GLY A 57 -19.31 12.35 -5.07
N ASN A 58 -18.27 11.78 -5.66
CA ASN A 58 -18.34 10.63 -6.57
C ASN A 58 -17.79 9.34 -5.94
N VAL A 59 -17.50 9.35 -4.62
CA VAL A 59 -16.87 8.23 -3.92
C VAL A 59 -17.79 7.01 -3.74
N LEU A 60 -19.11 7.18 -3.91
CA LEU A 60 -20.08 6.08 -3.84
C LEU A 60 -20.25 5.33 -5.17
N SER A 61 -19.77 5.88 -6.29
CA SER A 61 -19.87 5.19 -7.59
C SER A 61 -19.18 3.81 -7.59
N PRO A 62 -18.01 3.64 -6.93
CA PRO A 62 -17.37 2.34 -6.72
C PRO A 62 -18.17 1.29 -5.93
N VAL A 63 -19.18 1.69 -5.14
CA VAL A 63 -20.01 0.74 -4.35
C VAL A 63 -20.96 -0.03 -5.27
N LEU A 64 -21.42 0.61 -6.35
CA LEU A 64 -22.34 0.01 -7.31
C LEU A 64 -21.60 -0.71 -8.45
N LYS A 65 -20.39 -0.28 -8.77
CA LYS A 65 -19.60 -0.80 -9.90
C LYS A 65 -18.12 -0.73 -9.57
N PRO A 66 -17.28 -1.74 -9.88
CA PRO A 66 -15.86 -1.67 -9.56
C PRO A 66 -15.19 -0.44 -10.16
N ARG A 67 -14.30 0.17 -9.37
CA ARG A 67 -13.70 1.48 -9.65
C ARG A 67 -13.06 1.62 -11.04
N PRO A 68 -12.27 0.66 -11.56
CA PRO A 68 -11.66 0.79 -12.89
C PRO A 68 -12.69 1.00 -14.01
N TYR A 69 -13.83 0.32 -13.94
CA TYR A 69 -14.89 0.48 -14.94
C TYR A 69 -15.56 1.85 -14.88
N VAL A 70 -15.75 2.39 -13.67
CA VAL A 70 -16.32 3.74 -13.48
C VAL A 70 -15.36 4.80 -14.03
N GLU A 71 -14.07 4.67 -13.72
CA GLU A 71 -13.04 5.59 -14.21
C GLU A 71 -12.92 5.53 -15.74
N MET A 72 -13.01 4.33 -16.33
CA MET A 72 -12.99 4.17 -17.79
C MET A 72 -14.22 4.77 -18.49
N GLU A 73 -15.41 4.67 -17.89
CA GLU A 73 -16.61 5.35 -18.40
C GLU A 73 -16.48 6.87 -18.35
N TRP A 74 -15.93 7.40 -17.26
CA TRP A 74 -15.67 8.83 -17.12
C TRP A 74 -14.60 9.31 -18.09
N TYR A 75 -13.53 8.53 -18.29
CA TYR A 75 -12.51 8.79 -19.29
C TYR A 75 -13.12 8.86 -20.70
N LYS A 76 -13.93 7.87 -21.09
CA LYS A 76 -14.62 7.86 -22.39
C LYS A 76 -15.58 9.05 -22.56
N LYS A 77 -16.23 9.49 -21.49
CA LYS A 77 -17.25 10.54 -21.53
C LYS A 77 -16.70 11.96 -21.43
N TYR A 78 -15.70 12.18 -20.58
CA TYR A 78 -15.17 13.51 -20.24
C TYR A 78 -13.76 13.74 -20.80
N GLY A 79 -13.13 12.72 -21.37
CA GLY A 79 -11.82 12.78 -21.99
C GLY A 79 -10.67 12.53 -21.02
N LYS A 80 -9.46 12.90 -21.45
CA LYS A 80 -8.20 12.65 -20.72
C LYS A 80 -8.03 13.47 -19.43
N LEU A 81 -8.87 14.48 -19.22
CA LEU A 81 -8.79 15.37 -18.07
C LEU A 81 -10.20 15.63 -17.55
N PHE A 82 -10.49 15.19 -16.33
CA PHE A 82 -11.80 15.40 -15.73
C PHE A 82 -11.74 15.55 -14.21
N GLY A 83 -12.68 16.31 -13.66
CA GLY A 83 -12.77 16.62 -12.25
C GLY A 83 -13.82 15.75 -11.54
N VAL A 84 -13.44 15.16 -10.42
CA VAL A 84 -14.37 14.46 -9.52
C VAL A 84 -14.29 15.06 -8.12
N PHE A 85 -15.20 14.64 -7.25
CA PHE A 85 -15.13 14.93 -5.82
C PHE A 85 -15.00 13.64 -5.03
N SER A 86 -14.16 13.65 -4.02
CA SER A 86 -14.06 12.56 -3.05
C SER A 86 -14.17 13.14 -1.65
N MET A 87 -15.30 12.88 -0.99
CA MET A 87 -15.63 13.43 0.35
C MET A 87 -15.50 14.95 0.40
N GLY A 88 -16.16 15.64 -0.53
CA GLY A 88 -16.13 17.10 -0.67
C GLY A 88 -14.80 17.68 -1.19
N LYS A 89 -13.71 16.91 -1.27
CA LYS A 89 -12.43 17.38 -1.80
C LYS A 89 -12.39 17.22 -3.33
N PRO A 90 -12.03 18.27 -4.09
CA PRO A 90 -11.84 18.14 -5.53
C PRO A 90 -10.66 17.21 -5.82
N VAL A 91 -10.83 16.31 -6.79
CA VAL A 91 -9.79 15.43 -7.34
C VAL A 91 -9.76 15.60 -8.85
N LEU A 92 -8.61 15.98 -9.39
CA LEU A 92 -8.38 16.04 -10.83
C LEU A 92 -7.85 14.69 -11.30
N THR A 93 -8.56 14.05 -12.23
CA THR A 93 -8.07 12.85 -12.91
C THR A 93 -7.36 13.26 -14.19
N VAL A 94 -6.12 12.78 -14.35
CA VAL A 94 -5.23 13.10 -15.47
C VAL A 94 -4.82 11.80 -16.15
N ALA A 95 -5.11 11.70 -17.44
CA ALA A 95 -4.77 10.58 -18.32
C ALA A 95 -4.00 11.04 -19.57
N ASP A 96 -3.47 12.25 -19.55
CA ASP A 96 -2.55 12.75 -20.57
C ASP A 96 -1.09 12.49 -20.16
N PRO A 97 -0.29 11.75 -20.95
CA PRO A 97 1.07 11.36 -20.57
C PRO A 97 2.01 12.54 -20.28
N GLU A 98 1.89 13.65 -21.01
CA GLU A 98 2.74 14.82 -20.80
C GLU A 98 2.41 15.51 -19.48
N LEU A 99 1.12 15.62 -19.15
CA LEU A 99 0.69 16.13 -17.84
C LEU A 99 1.06 15.18 -16.70
N ILE A 100 0.96 13.86 -16.91
CA ILE A 100 1.40 12.87 -15.92
C ILE A 100 2.91 13.03 -15.66
N LYS A 101 3.72 13.15 -16.71
CA LYS A 101 5.17 13.40 -16.59
C LYS A 101 5.46 14.74 -15.90
N GLN A 102 4.69 15.77 -16.22
CA GLN A 102 4.80 17.08 -15.57
C GLN A 102 4.57 16.94 -14.05
N ILE A 103 3.48 16.27 -13.63
CA ILE A 103 3.09 16.13 -12.22
C ILE A 103 4.02 15.19 -11.44
N LEU A 104 4.32 14.02 -12.00
CA LEU A 104 5.05 12.96 -11.30
C LEU A 104 6.56 13.14 -11.33
N VAL A 105 7.10 13.88 -12.32
CA VAL A 105 8.55 14.00 -12.53
C VAL A 105 9.02 15.46 -12.46
N LYS A 106 8.55 16.33 -13.36
CA LYS A 106 9.09 17.70 -13.49
C LYS A 106 8.75 18.58 -12.28
N ASP A 107 7.49 18.56 -11.86
CA ASP A 107 6.98 19.36 -10.75
C ASP A 107 6.81 18.53 -9.48
N PHE A 108 7.58 17.43 -9.33
CA PHE A 108 7.46 16.53 -8.18
C PHE A 108 7.55 17.27 -6.84
N HIS A 109 8.38 18.32 -6.75
CA HIS A 109 8.52 19.18 -5.57
C HIS A 109 7.18 19.81 -5.11
N SER A 110 6.23 20.03 -6.03
CA SER A 110 4.88 20.52 -5.77
C SER A 110 3.88 19.40 -5.45
N PHE A 111 4.15 18.16 -5.86
CA PHE A 111 3.27 16.99 -5.74
C PHE A 111 3.82 15.85 -4.86
N ARG A 112 4.73 16.15 -3.93
CA ARG A 112 5.45 15.16 -3.10
C ARG A 112 4.54 14.23 -2.26
N ASN A 113 3.37 14.72 -1.85
CA ASN A 113 2.57 14.07 -0.82
C ASN A 113 1.38 13.29 -1.38
N ARG A 114 1.20 12.06 -0.88
CA ARG A 114 0.03 11.24 -1.19
C ARG A 114 -1.17 11.63 -0.32
N ARG A 115 -2.38 11.49 -0.88
CA ARG A 115 -3.63 11.71 -0.13
C ARG A 115 -3.74 10.70 1.01
N GLN A 116 -3.95 11.20 2.23
CA GLN A 116 -4.16 10.36 3.40
C GLN A 116 -5.66 10.13 3.66
N PRO A 117 -6.12 8.88 3.77
CA PRO A 117 -7.48 8.60 4.22
C PRO A 117 -7.63 8.97 5.70
N PRO A 118 -8.83 9.41 6.13
CA PRO A 118 -9.09 9.71 7.53
C PRO A 118 -9.08 8.42 8.38
N GLY A 119 -8.85 8.51 9.69
CA GLY A 119 -8.92 7.35 10.59
C GLY A 119 -7.83 6.29 10.44
N ARG A 120 -6.70 6.66 9.84
CA ARG A 120 -5.54 5.79 9.68
C ARG A 120 -4.92 5.39 11.02
N ASN A 121 -4.44 4.14 11.11
CA ASN A 121 -3.69 3.66 12.26
C ASN A 121 -2.40 4.48 12.45
N ARG A 122 -2.11 4.89 13.70
CA ARG A 122 -0.97 5.76 14.06
C ARG A 122 0.37 5.19 13.60
N MET A 123 0.52 3.88 13.63
CA MET A 123 1.72 3.18 13.22
C MET A 123 1.92 3.27 11.72
N THR A 124 0.89 2.89 10.95
CA THR A 124 0.95 2.94 9.49
C THR A 124 1.06 4.35 8.94
N ALA A 125 0.71 5.38 9.72
CA ALA A 125 0.89 6.78 9.34
C ALA A 125 2.37 7.20 9.26
N LYS A 126 3.29 6.43 9.87
CA LYS A 126 4.75 6.67 9.84
C LYS A 126 5.46 5.90 8.71
N ASN A 127 4.74 5.09 7.94
CA ASN A 127 5.36 4.32 6.86
C ASN A 127 5.67 5.20 5.62
N MET A 128 6.55 4.74 4.74
CA MET A 128 6.97 5.46 3.53
C MET A 128 5.81 5.85 2.59
N PHE A 129 4.69 5.11 2.60
CA PHE A 129 3.51 5.47 1.79
C PHE A 129 2.72 6.66 2.37
N SER A 130 2.93 6.95 3.65
CA SER A 130 2.15 7.92 4.43
C SER A 130 2.95 9.10 4.94
N ALA A 131 4.26 8.89 5.13
CA ALA A 131 5.23 9.92 5.43
C ALA A 131 5.12 11.07 4.42
N ARG A 132 5.44 12.28 4.89
CA ARG A 132 5.25 13.51 4.12
C ARG A 132 6.54 14.28 4.05
N ASP A 133 6.71 15.01 2.96
CA ASP A 133 7.77 16.00 2.80
C ASP A 133 9.15 15.42 3.18
N ASP A 134 9.85 16.02 4.14
CA ASP A 134 11.20 15.58 4.52
C ASP A 134 11.23 14.26 5.28
N ASP A 135 10.15 13.88 5.98
CA ASP A 135 10.02 12.56 6.59
C ASP A 135 9.94 11.48 5.51
N TRP A 136 9.22 11.74 4.42
CA TRP A 136 9.18 10.84 3.27
C TRP A 136 10.55 10.71 2.62
N LYS A 137 11.23 11.83 2.37
CA LYS A 137 12.58 11.85 1.79
C LYS A 137 13.54 11.01 2.65
N ARG A 138 13.52 11.22 3.97
CA ARG A 138 14.35 10.49 4.95
C ARG A 138 14.12 8.99 4.89
N VAL A 139 12.87 8.57 5.10
CA VAL A 139 12.51 7.14 5.15
C VAL A 139 12.81 6.47 3.80
N ARG A 140 12.54 7.15 2.69
CA ARG A 140 12.82 6.65 1.34
C ARG A 140 14.32 6.46 1.11
N ALA A 141 15.14 7.43 1.50
CA ALA A 141 16.60 7.34 1.38
C ALA A 141 17.17 6.16 2.16
N ILE A 142 16.65 5.92 3.36
CA ILE A 142 17.08 4.82 4.24
C ILE A 142 16.64 3.44 3.70
N ALA A 143 15.41 3.32 3.19
CA ALA A 143 14.87 2.03 2.76
C ALA A 143 15.29 1.62 1.33
N SER A 144 15.63 2.57 0.44
CA SER A 144 15.94 2.27 -0.96
C SER A 144 17.16 1.34 -1.16
N PRO A 145 18.28 1.47 -0.41
CA PRO A 145 19.44 0.59 -0.53
C PRO A 145 19.15 -0.90 -0.32
N THR A 146 18.06 -1.25 0.38
CA THR A 146 17.60 -2.64 0.55
C THR A 146 17.36 -3.34 -0.79
N PHE A 147 16.93 -2.60 -1.81
CA PHE A 147 16.58 -3.14 -3.12
C PHE A 147 17.68 -2.94 -4.18
N SER A 148 18.90 -2.60 -3.76
CA SER A 148 20.06 -2.56 -4.66
C SER A 148 20.32 -3.93 -5.30
N SER A 149 20.90 -3.95 -6.51
CA SER A 149 21.18 -5.19 -7.24
C SER A 149 22.00 -6.20 -6.42
N GLY A 150 22.96 -5.71 -5.60
CA GLY A 150 23.76 -6.56 -4.72
C GLY A 150 22.96 -7.22 -3.59
N LYS A 151 21.94 -6.53 -3.04
CA LYS A 151 21.04 -7.10 -2.03
C LYS A 151 20.00 -8.03 -2.67
N MET A 152 19.47 -7.67 -3.83
CA MET A 152 18.56 -8.53 -4.61
C MET A 152 19.22 -9.86 -4.98
N ARG A 153 20.49 -9.86 -5.38
CA ARG A 153 21.24 -11.10 -5.64
C ARG A 153 21.35 -12.00 -4.40
N LYS A 154 21.48 -11.43 -3.20
CA LYS A 154 21.48 -12.22 -1.95
C LYS A 154 20.09 -12.79 -1.64
N MET A 155 19.03 -12.04 -1.91
CA MET A 155 17.65 -12.50 -1.74
C MET A 155 17.29 -13.63 -2.72
N TYR A 156 17.90 -13.66 -3.91
CA TYR A 156 17.68 -14.72 -4.90
C TYR A 156 17.79 -16.14 -4.32
N ALA A 157 18.83 -16.41 -3.51
CA ALA A 157 19.02 -17.72 -2.90
C ALA A 157 17.88 -18.09 -1.93
N LEU A 158 17.37 -17.11 -1.17
CA LEU A 158 16.24 -17.30 -0.25
C LEU A 158 14.94 -17.54 -1.02
N ILE A 159 14.70 -16.76 -2.09
CA ILE A 159 13.55 -16.94 -2.96
C ILE A 159 13.58 -18.33 -3.58
N ASN A 160 14.73 -18.77 -4.10
CA ASN A 160 14.88 -20.09 -4.71
C ASN A 160 14.65 -21.23 -3.69
N HIS A 161 15.06 -21.06 -2.43
CA HIS A 161 14.69 -21.99 -1.36
C HIS A 161 13.18 -22.06 -1.16
N CYS A 162 12.50 -20.90 -1.10
CA CYS A 162 11.04 -20.85 -1.00
C CYS A 162 10.35 -21.48 -2.22
N CYS A 163 10.91 -21.33 -3.43
CA CYS A 163 10.42 -21.99 -4.65
C CYS A 163 10.54 -23.51 -4.57
N LYS A 164 11.61 -24.05 -3.99
CA LYS A 164 11.76 -25.49 -3.80
C LYS A 164 10.74 -26.03 -2.82
N ASP A 165 10.62 -25.40 -1.65
CA ASP A 165 9.62 -25.78 -0.65
C ASP A 165 8.19 -25.72 -1.23
N PHE A 166 7.92 -24.72 -2.09
CA PHE A 166 6.67 -24.57 -2.82
C PHE A 166 6.37 -25.76 -3.75
N ILE A 167 7.34 -26.10 -4.61
CA ILE A 167 7.21 -27.19 -5.58
C ILE A 167 7.06 -28.53 -4.85
N ASP A 168 7.88 -28.79 -3.82
CA ASP A 168 7.80 -30.01 -3.03
C ASP A 168 6.42 -30.19 -2.36
N SER A 169 5.83 -29.08 -1.88
CA SER A 169 4.47 -29.11 -1.33
C SER A 169 3.42 -29.40 -2.40
N LEU A 170 3.53 -28.77 -3.57
CA LEU A 170 2.62 -29.00 -4.69
C LEU A 170 2.68 -30.45 -5.18
N ASP A 171 3.88 -31.01 -5.35
CA ASP A 171 4.08 -32.40 -5.78
C ASP A 171 3.45 -33.38 -4.80
N LYS A 172 3.55 -33.09 -3.50
CA LYS A 172 2.91 -33.88 -2.44
C LYS A 172 1.38 -33.81 -2.54
N ASP A 173 0.82 -32.62 -2.75
CA ASP A 173 -0.63 -32.45 -2.84
C ASP A 173 -1.20 -33.12 -4.11
N VAL A 174 -0.51 -32.99 -5.24
CA VAL A 174 -0.85 -33.70 -6.49
C VAL A 174 -0.77 -35.22 -6.30
N SER A 175 0.27 -35.71 -5.63
CA SER A 175 0.42 -37.15 -5.31
C SER A 175 -0.71 -37.67 -4.41
N ASN A 176 -1.32 -36.80 -3.59
CA ASN A 176 -2.48 -37.13 -2.76
C ASN A 176 -3.82 -37.00 -3.51
N GLY A 177 -3.80 -36.74 -4.83
CA GLY A 177 -4.98 -36.68 -5.69
C GLY A 177 -5.60 -35.29 -5.85
N MET A 178 -4.88 -34.22 -5.49
CA MET A 178 -5.32 -32.85 -5.76
C MET A 178 -5.26 -32.56 -7.27
N ASN A 179 -6.41 -32.20 -7.84
CA ASN A 179 -6.55 -31.87 -9.27
C ASN A 179 -6.98 -30.42 -9.53
N GLU A 180 -7.31 -29.68 -8.47
CA GLU A 180 -7.79 -28.30 -8.52
C GLU A 180 -7.10 -27.49 -7.43
N VAL A 181 -6.72 -26.25 -7.73
CA VAL A 181 -6.06 -25.33 -6.81
C VAL A 181 -6.69 -23.94 -6.88
N GLU A 182 -6.82 -23.28 -5.74
CA GLU A 182 -7.17 -21.87 -5.66
C GLU A 182 -5.87 -21.03 -5.73
N LEU A 183 -5.65 -20.37 -6.87
CA LEU A 183 -4.38 -19.68 -7.16
C LEU A 183 -4.07 -18.57 -6.15
N LYS A 184 -5.08 -17.84 -5.66
CA LYS A 184 -4.84 -16.72 -4.75
C LYS A 184 -4.34 -17.19 -3.38
N GLN A 185 -4.87 -18.28 -2.86
CA GLN A 185 -4.40 -18.94 -1.64
C GLN A 185 -3.00 -19.51 -1.83
N LEU A 186 -2.78 -20.22 -2.94
CA LEU A 186 -1.51 -20.85 -3.27
C LEU A 186 -0.37 -19.82 -3.40
N MET A 187 -0.58 -18.79 -4.24
CA MET A 187 0.39 -17.72 -4.44
C MET A 187 0.51 -16.82 -3.21
N GLY A 188 -0.57 -16.69 -2.42
CA GLY A 188 -0.54 -16.02 -1.12
C GLY A 188 0.41 -16.70 -0.13
N ALA A 189 0.33 -18.03 0.02
CA ALA A 189 1.27 -18.79 0.86
C ALA A 189 2.71 -18.60 0.39
N TYR A 190 2.97 -18.76 -0.90
CA TYR A 190 4.29 -18.58 -1.49
C TYR A 190 4.90 -17.20 -1.23
N THR A 191 4.14 -16.15 -1.53
CA THR A 191 4.63 -14.78 -1.37
C THR A 191 4.81 -14.40 0.09
N MET A 192 4.00 -14.96 1.01
CA MET A 192 4.19 -14.82 2.45
C MET A 192 5.51 -15.45 2.93
N ASP A 193 5.81 -16.68 2.51
CA ASP A 193 7.07 -17.34 2.86
C ASP A 193 8.27 -16.58 2.28
N VAL A 194 8.17 -16.08 1.03
CA VAL A 194 9.21 -15.27 0.39
C VAL A 194 9.49 -13.97 1.17
N ILE A 195 8.46 -13.19 1.52
CA ILE A 195 8.67 -11.93 2.24
C ILE A 195 9.14 -12.18 3.68
N ALA A 196 8.60 -13.19 4.37
CA ALA A 196 9.05 -13.57 5.71
C ALA A 196 10.52 -14.00 5.73
N SER A 197 10.95 -14.77 4.73
CA SER A 197 12.33 -15.22 4.58
C SER A 197 13.27 -14.07 4.23
N CYS A 198 12.95 -13.28 3.20
CA CYS A 198 13.86 -12.25 2.68
C CYS A 198 13.94 -11.01 3.58
N ALA A 199 12.82 -10.56 4.15
CA ALA A 199 12.79 -9.33 4.93
C ALA A 199 13.01 -9.56 6.44
N PHE A 200 12.72 -10.76 6.95
CA PHE A 200 12.69 -11.04 8.39
C PHE A 200 13.48 -12.30 8.81
N ALA A 201 14.15 -12.97 7.87
CA ALA A 201 14.87 -14.24 8.10
C ALA A 201 14.03 -15.26 8.89
N THR A 202 12.73 -15.30 8.62
CA THR A 202 11.77 -16.15 9.34
C THR A 202 11.16 -17.18 8.39
N LYS A 203 11.11 -18.43 8.83
CA LYS A 203 10.35 -19.49 8.16
C LYS A 203 8.93 -19.52 8.71
N THR A 204 7.95 -19.24 7.87
CA THR A 204 6.53 -19.26 8.23
C THR A 204 5.84 -20.59 7.91
N ASN A 205 6.44 -21.41 7.03
CA ASN A 205 5.95 -22.72 6.59
C ASN A 205 4.45 -22.68 6.26
N THR A 206 4.03 -21.67 5.49
CA THR A 206 2.60 -21.39 5.24
C THR A 206 1.89 -22.51 4.48
N TYR A 207 2.64 -23.37 3.77
CA TYR A 207 2.09 -24.54 3.07
C TYR A 207 1.69 -25.68 4.00
N ALA A 208 2.35 -25.83 5.15
CA ALA A 208 2.08 -26.93 6.07
C ALA A 208 0.77 -26.73 6.85
N ASP A 209 0.30 -25.48 6.94
CA ASP A 209 -0.91 -25.10 7.68
C ASP A 209 -1.78 -24.16 6.84
N PRO A 210 -2.87 -24.65 6.24
CA PRO A 210 -3.82 -23.82 5.50
C PRO A 210 -4.44 -22.67 6.31
N ASN A 211 -4.43 -22.76 7.65
CA ASN A 211 -4.93 -21.74 8.57
C ASN A 211 -3.82 -20.89 9.19
N ASN A 212 -2.65 -20.83 8.56
CA ASN A 212 -1.51 -20.08 9.08
C ASN A 212 -1.91 -18.63 9.43
N PRO A 213 -1.54 -18.14 10.64
CA PRO A 213 -1.91 -16.80 11.06
C PRO A 213 -1.33 -15.71 10.16
N PHE A 214 -0.17 -15.92 9.53
CA PHE A 214 0.42 -14.91 8.65
C PHE A 214 -0.43 -14.65 7.40
N THR A 215 -0.84 -15.71 6.69
CA THR A 215 -1.63 -15.58 5.46
C THR A 215 -3.04 -15.08 5.75
N SER A 216 -3.71 -15.62 6.78
CA SER A 216 -5.06 -15.20 7.16
C SER A 216 -5.12 -13.74 7.63
N LYS A 217 -4.17 -13.30 8.47
CA LYS A 217 -4.09 -11.91 8.92
C LYS A 217 -3.74 -10.96 7.78
N ALA A 218 -2.81 -11.34 6.90
CA ALA A 218 -2.46 -10.52 5.75
C ALA A 218 -3.64 -10.36 4.77
N ALA A 219 -4.34 -11.44 4.44
CA ALA A 219 -5.51 -11.41 3.57
C ALA A 219 -6.63 -10.48 4.10
N ASN A 220 -6.85 -10.47 5.41
CA ASN A 220 -7.87 -9.61 6.04
C ASN A 220 -7.55 -8.10 5.92
N LEU A 221 -6.29 -7.72 5.69
CA LEU A 221 -5.91 -6.32 5.46
C LEU A 221 -6.47 -5.79 4.12
N PHE A 222 -6.66 -6.68 3.14
CA PHE A 222 -7.13 -6.33 1.80
C PHE A 222 -8.62 -6.64 1.61
N ASN A 223 -9.17 -7.59 2.38
CA ASN A 223 -10.59 -7.93 2.40
C ASN A 223 -11.35 -7.19 3.51
N VAL A 224 -11.32 -5.86 3.46
CA VAL A 224 -12.01 -5.03 4.46
C VAL A 224 -13.53 -5.20 4.33
N PRO A 225 -14.25 -5.57 5.42
CA PRO A 225 -15.71 -5.65 5.39
C PRO A 225 -16.35 -4.33 4.98
N ILE A 226 -17.28 -4.38 4.02
CA ILE A 226 -17.94 -3.19 3.46
C ILE A 226 -18.50 -2.28 4.56
N TRP A 227 -19.09 -2.86 5.61
CA TRP A 227 -19.66 -2.09 6.73
C TRP A 227 -18.61 -1.27 7.49
N LYS A 228 -17.36 -1.75 7.66
CA LYS A 228 -16.28 -0.97 8.29
C LYS A 228 -15.88 0.21 7.40
N GLY A 229 -15.79 -0.01 6.09
CA GLY A 229 -15.56 1.05 5.11
C GLY A 229 -16.68 2.09 5.10
N MET A 230 -17.93 1.65 5.15
CA MET A 230 -19.10 2.53 5.23
C MET A 230 -19.15 3.30 6.56
N LEU A 231 -18.79 2.66 7.68
CA LEU A 231 -18.69 3.34 8.97
C LEU A 231 -17.64 4.46 8.94
N GLN A 232 -16.46 4.19 8.38
CA GLN A 232 -15.40 5.19 8.19
C GLN A 232 -15.85 6.34 7.28
N LEU A 233 -16.68 6.04 6.28
CA LEU A 233 -17.22 7.02 5.33
C LEU A 233 -18.28 7.93 5.96
N LEU A 234 -19.15 7.37 6.81
CA LEU A 234 -20.29 8.07 7.40
C LEU A 234 -19.89 8.89 8.64
N LEU A 235 -18.88 8.45 9.39
CA LEU A 235 -18.44 9.15 10.58
C LEU A 235 -17.67 10.45 10.24
N PRO A 236 -17.95 11.57 10.93
CA PRO A 236 -17.18 12.80 10.80
C PRO A 236 -15.68 12.60 11.02
N SER A 237 -14.87 13.38 10.30
CA SER A 237 -13.40 13.26 10.33
C SER A 237 -12.81 13.39 11.73
N PHE A 238 -13.42 14.20 12.62
CA PHE A 238 -12.94 14.34 13.99
C PHE A 238 -13.17 13.09 14.84
N ILE A 239 -14.20 12.28 14.55
CA ILE A 239 -14.49 11.02 15.25
C ILE A 239 -13.54 9.92 14.78
N VAL A 240 -13.42 9.72 13.47
CA VAL A 240 -12.53 8.68 12.92
C VAL A 240 -11.06 8.95 13.24
N ASN A 241 -10.68 10.21 13.48
CA ASN A 241 -9.32 10.55 13.89
C ASN A 241 -9.05 10.43 15.40
N THR A 242 -10.04 10.03 16.21
CA THR A 242 -9.80 9.73 17.63
C THR A 242 -8.97 8.47 17.80
N ASP A 243 -8.18 8.41 18.88
CA ASP A 243 -7.41 7.21 19.23
C ASP A 243 -8.32 6.01 19.54
N ILE A 244 -9.53 6.26 20.07
CA ILE A 244 -10.52 5.21 20.32
C ILE A 244 -10.91 4.53 19.01
N TYR A 245 -11.35 5.30 18.00
CA TYR A 245 -11.73 4.73 16.71
C TYR A 245 -10.58 3.97 16.07
N ARG A 246 -9.38 4.57 16.03
CA ARG A 246 -8.19 3.98 15.41
C ARG A 246 -7.76 2.65 16.03
N ARG A 247 -7.96 2.48 17.34
CA ARG A 247 -7.59 1.25 18.08
C ARG A 247 -8.65 0.15 18.04
N THR A 248 -9.90 0.48 17.74
CA THR A 248 -11.04 -0.46 17.92
C THR A 248 -11.79 -0.75 16.63
N LEU A 249 -12.13 0.28 15.87
CA LEU A 249 -13.07 0.21 14.75
C LEU A 249 -12.40 0.44 13.39
N SER A 250 -11.15 0.91 13.36
CA SER A 250 -10.39 1.03 12.11
C SER A 250 -10.30 -0.30 11.37
N PRO A 251 -10.47 -0.30 10.04
CA PRO A 251 -10.19 -1.47 9.21
C PRO A 251 -8.80 -2.08 9.51
N GLY A 252 -8.76 -3.40 9.63
CA GLY A 252 -7.52 -4.18 9.77
C GLY A 252 -6.70 -3.95 11.04
N VAL A 253 -7.20 -3.22 12.06
CA VAL A 253 -6.37 -2.84 13.23
C VAL A 253 -5.76 -4.04 13.96
N SER A 254 -6.53 -5.09 14.22
CA SER A 254 -6.05 -6.31 14.88
C SER A 254 -5.01 -7.07 14.06
N ASP A 255 -5.13 -7.00 12.74
CA ASP A 255 -4.24 -7.69 11.80
C ASP A 255 -2.93 -6.90 11.65
N ILE A 256 -3.00 -5.56 11.65
CA ILE A 256 -1.83 -4.67 11.73
C ILE A 256 -1.06 -4.96 13.03
N ASP A 257 -1.75 -4.99 14.18
CA ASP A 257 -1.12 -5.18 15.48
C ASP A 257 -0.38 -6.52 15.57
N PHE A 258 -0.91 -7.59 14.96
CA PHE A 258 -0.22 -8.88 14.85
C PHE A 258 1.18 -8.76 14.21
N PHE A 259 1.29 -8.12 13.04
CA PHE A 259 2.59 -7.95 12.35
C PHE A 259 3.53 -7.00 13.09
N ILE A 260 2.98 -5.98 13.74
CA ILE A 260 3.76 -5.05 14.57
C ILE A 260 4.33 -5.76 15.79
N ASP A 261 3.52 -6.57 16.49
CA ASP A 261 3.95 -7.34 17.65
C ASP A 261 4.95 -8.43 17.28
N PHE A 262 4.75 -9.09 16.14
CA PHE A 262 5.70 -10.03 15.56
C PHE A 262 7.05 -9.35 15.27
N THR A 263 7.05 -8.21 14.57
CA THR A 263 8.30 -7.50 14.26
C THR A 263 8.97 -7.02 15.55
N ARG A 264 8.20 -6.53 16.52
CA ARG A 264 8.73 -6.10 17.82
C ARG A 264 9.37 -7.25 18.60
N SER A 265 8.80 -8.45 18.53
CA SER A 265 9.38 -9.63 19.18
C SER A 265 10.71 -10.04 18.52
N LEU A 266 10.80 -9.99 17.19
CA LEU A 266 12.05 -10.22 16.46
C LEU A 266 13.14 -9.21 16.84
N VAL A 267 12.81 -7.91 16.86
CA VAL A 267 13.76 -6.86 17.27
C VAL A 267 14.28 -7.13 18.69
N LYS A 268 13.38 -7.47 19.63
CA LYS A 268 13.75 -7.78 21.02
C LYS A 268 14.64 -9.02 21.11
N GLN A 269 14.31 -10.08 20.38
CA GLN A 269 15.09 -11.32 20.35
C GLN A 269 16.50 -11.07 19.82
N ARG A 270 16.63 -10.40 18.67
CA ARG A 270 17.94 -10.07 18.07
C ARG A 270 18.77 -9.18 18.98
N LYS A 271 18.16 -8.16 19.61
CA LYS A 271 18.83 -7.30 20.60
C LYS A 271 19.32 -8.10 21.81
N LYS A 272 18.53 -9.05 22.32
CA LYS A 272 18.87 -9.88 23.48
C LYS A 272 19.97 -10.91 23.19
N ASN A 273 19.89 -11.58 22.04
CA ASN A 273 20.80 -12.67 21.67
C ASN A 273 22.05 -12.18 20.92
N ASN A 274 22.11 -10.88 20.60
CA ASN A 274 23.15 -10.28 19.74
C ASN A 274 23.26 -10.95 18.36
N GLU A 275 22.12 -11.38 17.82
CA GLU A 275 22.01 -11.99 16.50
C GLU A 275 22.01 -10.91 15.41
N LYS A 276 22.70 -11.19 14.30
CA LYS A 276 22.67 -10.36 13.09
C LYS A 276 22.26 -11.20 11.89
N HIS A 277 21.34 -10.65 11.09
CA HIS A 277 20.85 -11.30 9.88
C HIS A 277 21.14 -10.44 8.64
N ASN A 278 21.22 -11.06 7.47
CA ASN A 278 21.38 -10.34 6.21
C ASN A 278 20.02 -10.03 5.58
N ASP A 279 19.14 -9.31 6.30
CA ASP A 279 17.76 -9.03 5.89
C ASP A 279 17.36 -7.55 6.04
N PHE A 280 16.14 -7.23 5.61
CA PHE A 280 15.60 -5.87 5.68
C PHE A 280 15.46 -5.36 7.12
N LEU A 281 14.98 -6.21 8.04
CA LEU A 281 14.84 -5.83 9.44
C LEU A 281 16.19 -5.43 10.05
N GLN A 282 17.26 -6.18 9.75
CA GLN A 282 18.60 -5.84 10.24
C GLN A 282 19.06 -4.49 9.71
N LEU A 283 18.83 -4.20 8.42
CA LEU A 283 19.19 -2.91 7.84
C LEU A 283 18.53 -1.74 8.58
N LEU A 284 17.23 -1.86 8.91
CA LEU A 284 16.54 -0.82 9.68
C LEU A 284 17.06 -0.72 11.13
N MET A 285 17.39 -1.84 11.76
CA MET A 285 17.98 -1.89 13.10
C MET A 285 19.39 -1.29 13.16
N ASP A 286 20.18 -1.45 12.10
CA ASP A 286 21.54 -0.88 12.03
C ASP A 286 21.48 0.65 11.89
N VAL A 287 20.52 1.17 11.13
CA VAL A 287 20.26 2.62 10.99
C VAL A 287 19.73 3.24 12.28
N GLU A 288 18.98 2.49 13.10
CA GLU A 288 18.61 2.91 14.47
C GLU A 288 19.85 3.10 15.36
N ARG A 289 20.88 2.26 15.16
CA ARG A 289 22.06 2.16 16.04
C ARG A 289 23.20 3.07 15.63
N SER A 290 23.40 3.35 14.35
CA SER A 290 24.55 4.11 13.85
C SER A 290 24.57 5.53 14.43
N ASP A 291 25.53 5.80 15.33
CA ASP A 291 26.01 7.15 15.63
C ASP A 291 26.86 7.62 14.44
N GLY A 292 26.27 8.40 13.52
CA GLY A 292 27.02 9.38 12.73
C GLY A 292 27.75 8.97 11.45
N ASP A 293 27.75 7.70 10.99
CA ASP A 293 28.42 7.35 9.72
C ASP A 293 27.48 6.65 8.73
N ILE A 294 26.65 7.47 8.06
CA ILE A 294 25.82 7.08 6.90
C ILE A 294 26.66 7.25 5.62
N ARG A 295 27.94 6.91 5.67
CA ARG A 295 28.87 7.07 4.55
C ARG A 295 28.76 5.96 3.50
N GLU A 296 28.27 4.79 3.88
CA GLU A 296 28.16 3.66 2.94
C GLU A 296 26.80 3.59 2.22
N ALA A 297 25.83 4.45 2.58
CA ALA A 297 24.52 4.50 1.89
C ALA A 297 24.48 5.53 0.75
N SER A 298 25.39 6.52 0.74
CA SER A 298 25.46 7.55 -0.31
C SER A 298 26.20 7.10 -1.56
N ASP A 299 27.21 6.24 -1.42
CA ASP A 299 28.11 5.89 -2.53
C ASP A 299 27.54 4.79 -3.46
N ALA A 300 26.29 4.36 -3.24
CA ALA A 300 25.65 3.27 -3.99
C ALA A 300 24.38 3.66 -4.76
N ASN A 301 23.97 4.93 -4.79
CA ASN A 301 22.74 5.36 -5.49
C ASN A 301 22.97 6.58 -6.42
N GLU A 302 24.03 6.55 -7.22
CA GLU A 302 23.98 7.12 -8.57
C GLU A 302 23.32 6.09 -9.51
N ALA A 303 21.99 5.96 -9.48
CA ALA A 303 21.21 5.42 -10.59
C ALA A 303 19.71 5.64 -10.39
N HIS A 304 19.10 6.30 -11.38
CA HIS A 304 17.66 6.47 -11.61
C HIS A 304 16.92 7.65 -10.94
N HIS A 305 17.58 8.81 -10.83
CA HIS A 305 16.88 10.08 -11.01
C HIS A 305 17.48 10.84 -12.20
N VAL A 306 17.06 10.46 -13.40
CA VAL A 306 17.25 11.29 -14.60
C VAL A 306 16.11 12.31 -14.63
N ASN A 307 16.40 13.53 -14.21
CA ASN A 307 15.98 14.71 -14.94
C ASN A 307 17.13 15.71 -14.85
N GLU A 308 17.74 15.96 -16.00
CA GLU A 308 18.90 16.83 -16.15
C GLU A 308 18.58 18.27 -15.74
N GLY A 309 19.33 18.76 -14.75
CA GLY A 309 19.43 20.17 -14.36
C GLY A 309 20.69 20.31 -13.52
N LYS A 310 21.79 20.77 -14.12
CA LYS A 310 23.15 20.65 -13.56
C LYS A 310 23.53 21.65 -12.47
N ASP A 311 22.65 22.57 -12.06
CA ASP A 311 23.07 23.74 -11.26
C ASP A 311 22.45 23.84 -9.84
N GLU A 312 21.65 22.88 -9.37
CA GLU A 312 21.06 22.90 -8.00
C GLU A 312 21.59 21.79 -7.05
N ILE A 313 22.57 21.00 -7.50
CA ILE A 313 22.98 19.73 -6.84
C ILE A 313 23.67 19.92 -5.47
N THR A 314 24.30 21.06 -5.19
CA THR A 314 25.11 21.22 -3.96
C THR A 314 24.28 21.50 -2.70
N ALA A 315 23.20 22.29 -2.80
CA ALA A 315 22.34 22.60 -1.65
C ALA A 315 21.48 21.39 -1.21
N ASP A 316 21.05 20.57 -2.18
CA ASP A 316 20.27 19.36 -1.90
C ASP A 316 21.12 18.27 -1.24
N VAL A 317 22.44 18.21 -1.49
CA VAL A 317 23.35 17.21 -0.86
C VAL A 317 23.61 17.52 0.62
N GLU A 318 23.79 18.79 1.01
CA GLU A 318 23.90 19.17 2.42
C GLU A 318 22.57 19.00 3.16
N ALA A 319 21.45 19.38 2.55
CA ALA A 319 20.12 19.12 3.12
C ALA A 319 19.82 17.61 3.22
N PHE A 320 20.29 16.80 2.27
CA PHE A 320 20.16 15.34 2.30
C PHE A 320 21.00 14.72 3.43
N ARG A 321 22.18 15.29 3.72
CA ARG A 321 23.03 14.88 4.85
C ARG A 321 22.35 15.14 6.20
N ASP A 322 21.82 16.34 6.42
CA ASP A 322 21.08 16.69 7.65
C ASP A 322 19.82 15.82 7.83
N VAL A 323 19.19 15.41 6.73
CA VAL A 323 18.03 14.50 6.74
C VAL A 323 18.42 13.08 7.10
N LEU A 324 19.58 12.60 6.64
CA LEU A 324 20.13 11.29 7.00
C LEU A 324 20.59 11.24 8.45
N GLU A 325 21.12 12.33 9.01
CA GLU A 325 21.54 12.39 10.43
C GLU A 325 20.39 12.10 11.43
N LYS A 326 19.12 12.23 11.01
CA LYS A 326 17.97 11.84 11.81
C LYS A 326 17.73 10.32 11.74
N LYS A 327 18.00 9.64 12.85
CA LYS A 327 17.75 8.19 13.01
C LYS A 327 16.27 7.83 12.87
N LEU A 328 15.99 6.61 12.42
CA LEU A 328 14.64 6.05 12.51
C LEU A 328 14.29 5.72 13.95
N THR A 329 13.10 6.11 14.38
CA THR A 329 12.50 5.65 15.64
C THR A 329 12.07 4.18 15.53
N GLU A 330 11.99 3.48 16.66
CA GLU A 330 11.46 2.09 16.70
C GLU A 330 10.08 2.01 16.02
N ASP A 331 9.23 3.01 16.22
CA ASP A 331 7.92 3.08 15.56
C ASP A 331 8.01 3.18 14.04
N GLU A 332 8.96 3.95 13.50
CA GLU A 332 9.16 4.06 12.05
C GLU A 332 9.72 2.75 11.46
N ILE A 333 10.59 2.06 12.18
CA ILE A 333 11.14 0.75 11.78
C ILE A 333 10.00 -0.26 11.66
N LEU A 334 9.21 -0.40 12.73
CA LEU A 334 8.07 -1.30 12.78
C LEU A 334 7.01 -0.93 11.72
N ALA A 335 6.79 0.36 11.45
CA ALA A 335 5.88 0.82 10.40
C ALA A 335 6.37 0.47 8.98
N GLN A 336 7.69 0.54 8.71
CA GLN A 336 8.25 0.08 7.44
C GLN A 336 8.15 -1.43 7.29
N CYS A 337 8.44 -2.19 8.36
CA CYS A 337 8.33 -3.64 8.35
C CYS A 337 6.91 -4.10 8.01
N PHE A 338 5.90 -3.51 8.65
CA PHE A 338 4.50 -3.78 8.30
C PHE A 338 4.18 -3.46 6.83
N LEU A 339 4.66 -2.33 6.32
CA LEU A 339 4.47 -1.96 4.92
C LEU A 339 5.07 -3.01 3.98
N PHE A 340 6.27 -3.49 4.25
CA PHE A 340 6.95 -4.48 3.40
C PHE A 340 6.24 -5.84 3.44
N PHE A 341 5.77 -6.28 4.61
CA PHE A 341 4.90 -7.46 4.73
C PHE A 341 3.66 -7.34 3.85
N ALA A 342 2.88 -6.25 4.03
CA ALA A 342 1.63 -6.08 3.32
C ALA A 342 1.83 -5.94 1.80
N ALA A 343 2.84 -5.17 1.37
CA ALA A 343 3.12 -4.95 -0.04
C ALA A 343 3.66 -6.21 -0.72
N GLY A 344 4.60 -6.92 -0.07
CA GLY A 344 5.25 -8.11 -0.62
C GLY A 344 4.32 -9.32 -0.74
N TYR A 345 3.32 -9.41 0.13
CA TYR A 345 2.30 -10.48 0.09
C TYR A 345 1.27 -10.25 -1.03
N GLU A 346 0.40 -9.25 -0.89
CA GLU A 346 -0.84 -9.21 -1.69
C GLU A 346 -0.59 -8.90 -3.16
N THR A 347 0.29 -7.94 -3.44
CA THR A 347 0.52 -7.47 -4.82
C THR A 347 1.17 -8.56 -5.66
N THR A 348 2.24 -9.17 -5.14
CA THR A 348 2.93 -10.30 -5.78
C THR A 348 1.98 -11.49 -5.96
N ALA A 349 1.20 -11.84 -4.93
CA ALA A 349 0.28 -12.98 -5.01
C ALA A 349 -0.77 -12.77 -6.11
N THR A 350 -1.33 -11.56 -6.19
CA THR A 350 -2.33 -11.21 -7.21
C THR A 350 -1.74 -11.25 -8.61
N THR A 351 -0.56 -10.66 -8.84
CA THR A 351 0.12 -10.69 -10.14
C THR A 351 0.45 -12.12 -10.57
N LEU A 352 1.01 -12.95 -9.68
CA LEU A 352 1.31 -14.35 -9.99
C LEU A 352 0.04 -15.17 -10.25
N SER A 353 -1.06 -14.89 -9.54
CA SER A 353 -2.35 -15.56 -9.77
C SER A 353 -2.89 -15.25 -11.16
N TYR A 354 -2.90 -13.98 -11.58
CA TYR A 354 -3.35 -13.60 -12.92
C TYR A 354 -2.41 -14.12 -14.00
N CYS A 355 -1.08 -14.02 -13.82
CA CYS A 355 -0.10 -14.57 -14.75
C CYS A 355 -0.33 -16.07 -14.97
N THR A 356 -0.50 -16.83 -13.88
CA THR A 356 -0.75 -18.28 -13.95
C THR A 356 -2.08 -18.59 -14.61
N TYR A 357 -3.13 -17.81 -14.32
CA TYR A 357 -4.43 -17.94 -14.97
C TYR A 357 -4.34 -17.73 -16.49
N GLU A 358 -3.66 -16.66 -16.93
CA GLU A 358 -3.47 -16.36 -18.35
C GLU A 358 -2.65 -17.45 -19.06
N LEU A 359 -1.61 -17.99 -18.42
CA LEU A 359 -0.87 -19.14 -18.96
C LEU A 359 -1.74 -20.38 -19.10
N ALA A 360 -2.58 -20.69 -18.10
CA ALA A 360 -3.44 -21.87 -18.11
C ALA A 360 -4.48 -21.85 -19.24
N ILE A 361 -4.99 -20.67 -19.59
CA ILE A 361 -5.94 -20.52 -20.71
C ILE A 361 -5.26 -20.30 -22.07
N ASN A 362 -3.95 -20.09 -22.10
CA ASN A 362 -3.14 -19.91 -23.31
C ASN A 362 -1.96 -20.92 -23.39
N PRO A 363 -2.22 -22.21 -23.70
CA PRO A 363 -1.19 -23.25 -23.69
C PRO A 363 0.04 -22.94 -24.56
N THR A 364 -0.16 -22.27 -25.71
CA THR A 364 0.96 -21.86 -26.58
C THR A 364 1.91 -20.89 -25.90
N LEU A 365 1.41 -19.98 -25.04
CA LEU A 365 2.25 -19.08 -24.26
C LEU A 365 2.96 -19.83 -23.14
N GLN A 366 2.29 -20.81 -22.52
CA GLN A 366 2.90 -21.69 -21.53
C GLN A 366 4.05 -22.53 -22.11
N ASP A 367 3.85 -23.14 -23.28
CA ASP A 367 4.89 -23.90 -23.97
C ASP A 367 6.08 -23.01 -24.35
N ARG A 368 5.81 -21.79 -24.82
CA ARG A 368 6.85 -20.81 -25.14
C ARG A 368 7.66 -20.39 -23.91
N LEU A 369 7.01 -20.19 -22.77
CA LEU A 369 7.67 -19.91 -21.50
C LEU A 369 8.55 -21.09 -21.07
N TYR A 370 8.03 -22.30 -21.23
CA TYR A 370 8.77 -23.51 -20.90
C TYR A 370 10.02 -23.67 -21.78
N GLU A 371 9.91 -23.47 -23.10
CA GLU A 371 11.07 -23.57 -23.98
C GLU A 371 12.10 -22.46 -23.72
N GLU A 372 11.71 -21.21 -23.47
CA GLU A 372 12.68 -20.15 -23.09
C GLU A 372 13.44 -20.50 -21.81
N THR A 373 12.73 -20.98 -20.78
CA THR A 373 13.35 -21.34 -19.50
C THR A 373 14.25 -22.57 -19.62
N LYS A 374 13.85 -23.55 -20.42
CA LYS A 374 14.62 -24.78 -20.71
C LYS A 374 15.88 -24.48 -21.53
N GLU A 375 15.80 -23.64 -22.55
CA GLU A 375 16.98 -23.18 -23.31
C GLU A 375 17.98 -22.49 -22.38
N ALA A 376 17.51 -21.54 -21.58
CA ALA A 376 18.35 -20.84 -20.61
C ALA A 376 19.00 -21.79 -19.58
N PHE A 377 18.25 -22.79 -19.10
CA PHE A 377 18.78 -23.81 -18.21
C PHE A 377 19.84 -24.69 -18.90
N ASN A 378 19.60 -25.12 -20.14
CA ASN A 378 20.54 -25.99 -20.87
C ASN A 378 21.87 -25.30 -21.19
N GLU A 379 21.87 -23.98 -21.38
CA GLU A 379 23.09 -23.21 -21.66
C GLU A 379 24.04 -23.12 -20.45
N LYS A 380 23.49 -22.95 -19.24
CA LYS A 380 24.30 -22.66 -18.04
C LYS A 380 24.27 -23.76 -16.98
N GLY A 381 23.32 -24.69 -17.06
CA GLY A 381 23.06 -25.71 -16.03
C GLY A 381 22.32 -25.20 -14.80
N GLU A 382 22.09 -23.88 -14.72
CA GLU A 382 21.28 -23.23 -13.68
C GLU A 382 20.67 -21.93 -14.23
N ILE A 383 19.52 -21.55 -13.69
CA ILE A 383 18.97 -20.20 -13.87
C ILE A 383 19.39 -19.44 -12.61
N ASP A 384 20.34 -18.52 -12.71
CA ASP A 384 20.70 -17.61 -11.63
C ASP A 384 20.13 -16.21 -11.85
N TYR A 385 20.41 -15.28 -10.94
CA TYR A 385 19.87 -13.92 -10.99
C TYR A 385 20.18 -13.21 -12.32
N GLU A 386 21.40 -13.38 -12.84
CA GLU A 386 21.85 -12.79 -14.10
C GLU A 386 21.10 -13.34 -15.30
N VAL A 387 20.93 -14.66 -15.37
CA VAL A 387 20.18 -15.30 -16.46
C VAL A 387 18.72 -14.87 -16.41
N LEU A 388 18.07 -14.97 -15.24
CA LEU A 388 16.66 -14.61 -15.08
C LEU A 388 16.37 -13.17 -15.52
N SER A 389 17.26 -12.23 -15.18
CA SER A 389 17.11 -10.81 -15.52
C SER A 389 17.18 -10.49 -17.02
N ARG A 390 17.55 -11.47 -17.85
CA ARG A 390 17.75 -11.29 -19.30
C ARG A 390 16.74 -12.07 -20.14
N LEU A 391 15.80 -12.79 -19.53
CA LEU A 391 14.81 -13.59 -20.24
C LEU A 391 13.70 -12.68 -20.78
N PRO A 392 13.65 -12.43 -22.11
CA PRO A 392 12.75 -11.41 -22.66
C PRO A 392 11.28 -11.82 -22.63
N PHE A 393 10.96 -13.10 -22.76
CA PHE A 393 9.57 -13.53 -22.78
C PHE A 393 8.95 -13.56 -21.38
N ILE A 394 9.69 -13.96 -20.34
CA ILE A 394 9.26 -13.77 -18.94
C ILE A 394 8.96 -12.30 -18.65
N ASP A 395 9.85 -11.38 -19.04
CA ASP A 395 9.66 -9.95 -18.81
C ASP A 395 8.41 -9.41 -19.54
N ALA A 396 8.22 -9.83 -20.80
CA ALA A 396 7.03 -9.49 -21.58
C ALA A 396 5.73 -10.04 -20.96
N LEU A 397 5.75 -11.29 -20.49
CA LEU A 397 4.60 -11.94 -19.86
C LEU A 397 4.19 -11.22 -18.57
N LEU A 398 5.15 -10.91 -17.71
CA LEU A 398 4.89 -10.17 -16.47
C LEU A 398 4.42 -8.73 -16.76
N SER A 399 4.99 -8.08 -17.78
CA SER A 399 4.58 -6.74 -18.20
C SER A 399 3.18 -6.69 -18.78
N GLU A 400 2.74 -7.71 -19.53
CA GLU A 400 1.37 -7.80 -20.06
C GLU A 400 0.35 -8.13 -18.96
N THR A 401 0.76 -8.84 -17.92
CA THR A 401 -0.09 -9.17 -16.77
C THR A 401 -0.38 -7.94 -15.89
N LEU A 402 0.58 -7.03 -15.77
CA LEU A 402 0.52 -5.82 -14.92
C LEU A 402 -0.26 -4.68 -15.59
#